data_AF-A0A919XCL0-F1
#
_entry.id   AF-A0A919XCL0-F1
#
_cell.length_a   1.000
_cell.length_b   1.000
_cell.length_c   1.000
_cell.angle_alpha   90.00
_cell.angle_beta   90.00
_cell.angle_gamma   90.00
#
_symmetry.space_group_name_H-M   'P 1'
#
loop_
_entity.id
_entity.type
_entity.pdbx_description
1 polymer ?
#
loop_
_entity_poly.entity_id
_entity_poly.type
_entity_poly.pdbx_seq_one_letter_code
_entity_poly.pdbx_strand_id
1 'polypeptide(L)'
;MSAKTWMTCALLLAVNVLLVFLVEFFTAVGSGSASSGNANPGGVLLVPGFVSLLLLMLMTFVVAVRYFDMLQDYIAKPSYHLLVPGLSVAALLLALFLQLRKVKHALISLRGDDEPAIRSLGLVNMYTNSLYFNAYIVLFWLSFAVLGGWWVVQKRPN
;
A
#
# COMPACT_ATOMS: atom_id res chain seq x y z
N MET A 1 -11.18 -20.40 -11.09
CA MET A 1 -11.56 -19.31 -10.14
C MET A 1 -12.86 -18.67 -10.59
N SER A 2 -13.74 -18.21 -9.67
CA SER A 2 -14.99 -17.54 -10.06
C SER A 2 -14.73 -16.08 -10.47
N ALA A 3 -15.41 -15.59 -11.51
CA ALA A 3 -15.37 -14.19 -11.93
C ALA A 3 -15.69 -13.21 -10.77
N LYS A 4 -16.55 -13.66 -9.82
CA LYS A 4 -16.90 -12.90 -8.62
C LYS A 4 -15.67 -12.56 -7.76
N THR A 5 -14.73 -13.50 -7.59
CA THR A 5 -13.52 -13.29 -6.77
C THR A 5 -12.60 -12.24 -7.39
N TRP A 6 -12.43 -12.28 -8.72
CA TRP A 6 -11.66 -11.28 -9.45
C TRP A 6 -12.30 -9.89 -9.38
N MET A 7 -13.62 -9.82 -9.54
CA MET A 7 -14.36 -8.56 -9.37
C MET A 7 -14.22 -7.99 -7.97
N THR A 8 -14.30 -8.82 -6.92
CA THR A 8 -14.11 -8.36 -5.53
C THR A 8 -12.69 -7.82 -5.31
N CYS A 9 -11.67 -8.49 -5.83
CA CYS A 9 -10.28 -8.03 -5.73
C CYS A 9 -10.08 -6.70 -6.47
N ALA A 10 -10.61 -6.56 -7.69
CA ALA A 10 -10.56 -5.33 -8.46
C ALA A 10 -11.30 -4.17 -7.77
N LEU A 11 -12.47 -4.45 -7.16
CA LEU A 11 -13.24 -3.46 -6.41
C LEU A 11 -12.49 -3.01 -5.15
N LEU A 12 -11.89 -3.93 -4.39
CA LEU A 12 -11.05 -3.59 -3.24
C LEU A 12 -9.83 -2.76 -3.65
N LEU A 13 -9.21 -3.08 -4.79
CA LEU A 13 -8.10 -2.29 -5.33
C LEU A 13 -8.57 -0.87 -5.68
N ALA A 14 -9.70 -0.73 -6.38
CA ALA A 14 -10.27 0.57 -6.73
C ALA A 14 -10.61 1.40 -5.48
N VAL A 15 -11.16 0.78 -4.44
CA VAL A 15 -11.42 1.44 -3.15
C VAL A 15 -10.13 1.90 -2.49
N ASN A 16 -9.07 1.09 -2.49
CA ASN A 16 -7.78 1.49 -1.92
C ASN A 16 -7.16 2.66 -2.69
N VAL A 17 -7.22 2.64 -4.03
CA VAL A 17 -6.76 3.75 -4.88
C VAL A 17 -7.54 5.03 -4.56
N LEU A 18 -8.88 4.94 -4.46
CA LEU A 18 -9.71 6.07 -4.07
C LEU A 18 -9.34 6.61 -2.68
N LEU A 19 -9.15 5.73 -1.69
CA LEU A 19 -8.75 6.12 -0.34
C LEU A 19 -7.37 6.78 -0.30
N VAL A 20 -6.42 6.33 -1.13
CA VAL A 20 -5.12 7.00 -1.27
C VAL A 20 -5.32 8.43 -1.77
N PHE A 21 -6.11 8.64 -2.81
CA PHE A 21 -6.39 9.99 -3.33
C PHE A 21 -7.10 10.86 -2.29
N LEU A 22 -8.06 10.31 -1.56
CA LEU A 22 -8.76 11.05 -0.51
C LEU A 22 -7.82 11.44 0.63
N VAL A 23 -6.99 10.51 1.13
CA VAL A 23 -6.01 10.81 2.18
C VAL A 23 -5.02 11.87 1.71
N GLU A 24 -4.57 11.81 0.45
CA GLU A 24 -3.67 12.82 -0.12
C GLU A 24 -4.36 14.19 -0.25
N PHE A 25 -5.60 14.23 -0.75
CA PHE A 25 -6.39 15.46 -0.87
C PHE A 25 -6.68 16.12 0.49
N PHE A 26 -6.97 15.31 1.51
CA PHE A 26 -7.24 15.78 2.87
C PHE A 26 -5.98 15.97 3.71
N THR A 27 -4.79 15.67 3.18
CA THR A 27 -3.53 16.04 3.81
C THR A 27 -3.25 17.50 3.46
N ALA A 28 -3.35 18.40 4.44
CA ALA A 28 -3.12 19.82 4.21
C ALA A 28 -1.65 20.04 3.82
N VAL A 29 -1.40 20.52 2.61
CA VAL A 29 -0.08 20.98 2.16
C VAL A 29 -0.11 22.51 2.16
N GLY A 30 0.29 23.12 3.27
CA GLY A 30 0.78 24.50 3.29
C GLY A 30 -0.05 25.59 2.59
N SER A 31 -1.39 25.58 2.65
CA SER A 31 -2.20 26.75 2.29
C SER A 31 -2.79 27.36 3.56
N GLY A 32 -2.51 28.64 3.79
CA GLY A 32 -2.75 29.42 5.01
C GLY A 32 -4.20 29.60 5.48
N SER A 33 -5.09 28.66 5.21
CA SER A 33 -6.36 28.54 5.90
C SER A 33 -6.19 27.60 7.10
N ALA A 34 -5.79 28.18 8.23
CA ALA A 34 -5.98 27.56 9.53
C ALA A 34 -7.49 27.32 9.72
N SER A 35 -7.97 26.14 9.33
CA SER A 35 -9.29 25.68 9.74
C SER A 35 -9.19 25.32 11.20
N SER A 36 -9.45 26.32 12.03
CA SER A 36 -9.57 26.20 13.47
C SER A 36 -10.73 25.25 13.78
N GLY A 37 -10.40 24.11 14.37
CA GLY A 37 -11.36 23.25 15.07
C GLY A 37 -12.27 22.44 14.16
N ASN A 38 -11.91 21.17 13.96
CA ASN A 38 -12.70 19.98 14.29
C ASN A 38 -12.48 18.86 13.26
N ALA A 39 -11.86 17.77 13.74
CA ALA A 39 -11.44 16.56 13.02
C ALA A 39 -10.37 16.74 11.92
N ASN A 40 -9.29 15.97 11.99
CA ASN A 40 -8.34 15.74 10.89
C ASN A 40 -9.00 14.72 9.93
N PRO A 41 -9.68 15.13 8.83
CA PRO A 41 -10.44 14.20 8.00
C PRO A 41 -9.52 13.14 7.36
N GLY A 42 -8.28 13.52 7.02
CA GLY A 42 -7.28 12.57 6.53
C GLY A 42 -6.91 11.52 7.58
N GLY A 43 -6.82 11.89 8.85
CA GLY A 43 -6.56 10.96 9.95
C GLY A 43 -7.72 9.97 10.18
N VAL A 44 -8.97 10.42 10.08
CA VAL A 44 -10.15 9.55 10.17
C VAL A 44 -10.19 8.53 9.03
N LEU A 45 -9.72 8.90 7.83
CA LEU A 45 -9.66 8.02 6.66
C LEU A 45 -8.53 6.96 6.74
N LEU A 46 -7.54 7.13 7.62
CA LEU A 46 -6.46 6.14 7.75
C LEU A 46 -6.98 4.80 8.27
N VAL A 47 -7.87 4.80 9.27
CA VAL A 47 -8.43 3.58 9.85
C VAL A 47 -9.15 2.73 8.79
N PRO A 48 -10.18 3.24 8.08
CA PRO A 48 -10.81 2.47 7.00
C PRO A 48 -9.85 2.17 5.84
N GLY A 49 -8.86 3.04 5.58
CA GLY A 49 -7.76 2.79 4.65
C GLY A 49 -6.98 1.52 4.99
N PHE A 50 -6.45 1.43 6.21
CA PHE A 50 -5.70 0.26 6.67
C PHE A 50 -6.54 -1.01 6.74
N VAL A 51 -7.81 -0.91 7.16
CA VAL A 51 -8.74 -2.05 7.14
C VAL A 51 -8.96 -2.54 5.71
N SER A 52 -9.22 -1.63 4.77
CA SER A 52 -9.39 -1.97 3.35
C SER A 52 -8.12 -2.57 2.74
N LEU A 53 -6.96 -2.03 3.10
CA LEU A 53 -5.67 -2.53 2.66
C LEU A 53 -5.37 -3.93 3.21
N LEU A 54 -5.70 -4.20 4.47
CA LEU A 54 -5.54 -5.52 5.07
C LEU A 54 -6.44 -6.55 4.38
N LEU A 55 -7.69 -6.19 4.08
CA LEU A 55 -8.60 -7.05 3.30
C LEU A 55 -8.08 -7.28 1.88
N LEU A 56 -7.58 -6.24 1.21
CA LEU A 56 -6.97 -6.35 -0.11
C LEU A 56 -5.74 -7.25 -0.09
N MET A 57 -4.87 -7.11 0.92
CA MET A 57 -3.68 -7.93 1.12
C MET A 57 -4.06 -9.41 1.30
N LEU A 58 -5.00 -9.71 2.20
CA LEU A 58 -5.47 -11.08 2.44
C LEU A 58 -6.10 -11.69 1.19
N MET A 59 -6.96 -10.94 0.48
CA MET A 59 -7.55 -11.39 -0.77
C MET A 59 -6.49 -11.63 -1.85
N THR A 60 -5.53 -10.72 -1.99
CA THR A 60 -4.43 -10.85 -2.95
C THR A 60 -3.59 -12.09 -2.65
N PHE A 61 -3.30 -12.35 -1.38
CA PHE A 61 -2.59 -13.56 -0.96
C PHE A 61 -3.37 -14.84 -1.31
N VAL A 62 -4.66 -14.92 -0.97
CA VAL A 62 -5.50 -16.09 -1.28
C VAL A 62 -5.63 -16.29 -2.79
N VAL A 63 -5.78 -15.20 -3.56
CA VAL A 63 -5.85 -15.25 -5.01
C VAL A 63 -4.52 -15.72 -5.59
N ALA A 64 -3.39 -15.18 -5.10
CA ALA A 64 -2.06 -15.57 -5.53
C ALA A 64 -1.80 -17.06 -5.28
N VAL A 65 -2.05 -17.57 -4.07
CA VAL A 65 -1.89 -19.00 -3.74
C VAL A 65 -2.69 -19.87 -4.71
N ARG A 66 -3.98 -19.60 -4.89
CA ARG A 66 -4.84 -20.37 -5.78
C ARG A 66 -4.44 -20.27 -7.26
N TYR A 67 -3.98 -19.10 -7.69
CA TYR A 67 -3.49 -18.88 -9.04
C TYR A 67 -2.23 -19.71 -9.30
N PHE A 68 -1.27 -19.70 -8.37
CA PHE A 68 -0.05 -20.49 -8.49
C PHE A 68 -0.30 -22.00 -8.33
N ASP A 69 -1.23 -22.42 -7.47
CA ASP A 69 -1.68 -23.82 -7.38
C ASP A 69 -2.23 -24.31 -8.73
N MET A 70 -3.07 -23.52 -9.41
CA MET A 70 -3.57 -23.88 -10.75
C MET A 70 -2.48 -23.89 -11.82
N LEU A 71 -1.48 -23.02 -11.69
CA LEU A 71 -0.35 -22.94 -12.64
C LEU A 71 0.62 -24.12 -12.49
N GLN A 72 0.74 -24.68 -11.28
CA GLN A 72 1.64 -25.80 -10.99
C GLN A 72 1.30 -27.05 -11.82
N ASP A 73 0.03 -27.22 -12.21
CA ASP A 73 -0.47 -28.32 -13.05
C ASP A 73 -0.19 -28.12 -14.55
N TYR A 74 0.05 -26.89 -15.02
CA TYR A 74 0.21 -26.55 -16.45
C TYR A 74 1.67 -26.19 -16.80
N ILE A 75 2.52 -27.20 -17.03
CA ILE A 75 3.69 -27.26 -17.97
C ILE A 75 4.74 -26.09 -17.99
N ALA A 76 4.60 -25.02 -17.21
CA ALA A 76 5.38 -23.79 -17.31
C ALA A 76 6.46 -23.68 -16.20
N LYS A 77 7.31 -24.71 -16.10
CA LYS A 77 8.14 -25.00 -14.91
C LYS A 77 9.48 -24.27 -14.70
N PRO A 78 10.10 -23.51 -15.64
CA PRO A 78 11.34 -22.79 -15.31
C PRO A 78 11.20 -21.27 -15.24
N SER A 79 10.51 -20.64 -16.19
CA SER A 79 10.53 -19.17 -16.34
C SER A 79 9.75 -18.45 -15.23
N TYR A 80 8.63 -19.03 -14.78
CA TYR A 80 7.75 -18.43 -13.77
C TYR A 80 8.34 -18.49 -12.35
N HIS A 81 9.21 -19.47 -12.06
CA HIS A 81 9.85 -19.61 -10.76
C HIS A 81 10.84 -18.48 -10.44
N LEU A 82 11.38 -17.80 -11.44
CA LEU A 82 12.31 -16.68 -11.25
C LEU A 82 11.63 -15.33 -11.51
N LEU A 83 10.76 -15.26 -12.51
CA LEU A 83 10.16 -14.00 -12.94
C LEU A 83 9.20 -13.44 -11.89
N VAL A 84 8.32 -14.28 -11.34
CA VAL A 84 7.33 -13.85 -10.33
C VAL A 84 8.00 -13.29 -9.07
N PRO A 85 8.89 -14.03 -8.37
CA PRO A 85 9.55 -13.48 -7.19
C PRO A 85 10.47 -12.31 -7.55
N GLY A 86 11.15 -12.36 -8.70
CA GLY A 86 12.00 -11.26 -9.17
C GLY A 86 11.22 -9.95 -9.34
N LEU A 87 10.06 -10.00 -10.01
CA LEU A 87 9.20 -8.84 -10.21
C LEU A 87 8.58 -8.36 -8.90
N SER A 88 8.12 -9.26 -8.03
CA SER A 88 7.58 -8.90 -6.71
C SER A 88 8.63 -8.26 -5.81
N VAL A 89 9.86 -8.77 -5.79
CA VAL A 89 10.98 -8.17 -5.04
C VAL A 89 11.36 -6.81 -5.62
N ALA A 90 11.46 -6.69 -6.95
CA ALA A 90 11.72 -5.41 -7.59
C ALA A 90 10.64 -4.36 -7.25
N ALA A 91 9.36 -4.74 -7.27
CA ALA A 91 8.25 -3.88 -6.89
C ALA A 91 8.28 -3.49 -5.39
N LEU A 92 8.63 -4.43 -4.50
CA LEU A 92 8.83 -4.14 -3.07
C LEU A 92 9.94 -3.12 -2.83
N LEU A 93 11.10 -3.32 -3.46
CA LEU A 93 12.25 -2.41 -3.32
C LEU A 93 11.93 -1.05 -3.92
N LEU A 94 11.26 -0.99 -5.06
CA LEU A 94 10.81 0.25 -5.67
C LEU A 94 9.82 0.99 -4.76
N ALA A 95 8.82 0.29 -4.21
CA ALA A 95 7.85 0.86 -3.29
C ALA A 95 8.54 1.42 -2.03
N LEU A 96 9.48 0.67 -1.45
CA LEU A 96 10.26 1.12 -0.29
C LEU A 96 11.09 2.37 -0.62
N PHE A 97 11.79 2.36 -1.75
CA PHE A 97 12.60 3.49 -2.20
C PHE A 97 11.76 4.76 -2.41
N LEU A 98 10.60 4.64 -3.07
CA LEU A 98 9.67 5.75 -3.29
C LEU A 98 9.10 6.27 -1.97
N GLN A 99 8.76 5.38 -1.03
CA GLN A 99 8.31 5.76 0.30
C GLN A 99 9.39 6.52 1.08
N LEU A 100 10.63 6.02 1.09
CA LEU A 100 11.77 6.71 1.74
C LEU A 100 12.01 8.09 1.12
N ARG A 101 11.90 8.21 -0.20
CA ARG A 101 12.01 9.49 -0.90
C ARG A 101 10.88 10.44 -0.50
N LYS A 102 9.63 9.97 -0.41
CA LYS A 102 8.47 10.77 0.05
C LYS A 102 8.68 11.27 1.49
N VAL A 103 9.14 10.40 2.39
CA VAL A 103 9.46 10.75 3.78
C VAL A 103 10.58 11.79 3.84
N LYS A 104 11.67 11.60 3.07
CA LYS A 104 12.78 12.57 3.01
C LYS A 104 12.30 13.95 2.53
N HIS A 105 11.49 14.00 1.47
CA HIS A 105 10.94 15.27 0.98
C HIS A 105 10.04 15.95 2.02
N ALA A 106 9.19 15.19 2.71
CA ALA A 106 8.35 15.73 3.78
C ALA A 106 9.20 16.27 4.94
N LEU A 107 10.26 15.57 5.34
CA LEU A 107 11.19 16.03 6.39
C LEU A 107 11.91 17.32 6.02
N ILE A 108 12.34 17.46 4.76
CA ILE A 108 12.98 18.69 4.27
C ILE A 108 11.97 19.85 4.27
N SER A 109 10.74 19.61 3.78
CA SER A 109 9.67 20.61 3.75
C SER A 109 9.30 21.10 5.16
N LEU A 110 9.28 20.20 6.15
CA LEU A 110 8.94 20.52 7.54
C LEU A 110 10.07 21.25 8.29
N ARG A 111 11.30 21.22 7.78
CA ARG A 111 12.47 21.89 8.38
C ARG A 111 12.69 23.32 7.85
N GLY A 112 12.02 23.68 6.75
CA GLY A 112 12.23 24.95 6.04
C GLY A 112 11.39 26.13 6.54
N ASP A 113 10.28 25.89 7.24
CA ASP A 113 9.40 26.92 7.79
C ASP A 113 9.53 26.97 9.32
N ASP A 114 9.60 28.20 9.86
CA ASP A 114 9.82 28.54 11.27
C ASP A 114 9.09 27.62 12.27
N GLU A 115 9.84 27.20 13.30
CA GLU A 115 9.45 26.26 14.36
C GLU A 115 8.11 26.64 15.03
N PRO A 116 7.02 25.88 14.81
CA PRO A 116 6.53 24.99 15.87
C PRO A 116 5.99 23.63 15.39
N ALA A 117 5.87 23.36 14.08
CA ALA A 117 5.30 22.11 13.56
C ALA A 117 6.19 20.88 13.77
N ILE A 118 7.50 21.09 13.96
CA ILE A 118 8.51 20.03 14.20
C ILE A 118 8.29 19.35 15.56
N ARG A 119 7.64 20.01 16.52
CA ARG A 119 7.42 19.46 17.87
C ARG A 119 6.40 18.32 17.93
N SER A 120 5.67 18.07 16.84
CA SER A 120 4.74 16.94 16.74
C SER A 120 4.92 16.12 15.46
N LEU A 121 6.14 15.63 15.22
CA LEU A 121 6.33 14.28 14.64
C LEU A 121 5.77 13.17 15.58
N GLY A 122 4.78 13.50 16.42
CA GLY A 122 3.96 12.55 17.16
C GLY A 122 2.82 12.08 16.26
N LEU A 123 2.42 10.82 16.48
CA LEU A 123 1.20 10.15 16.00
C LEU A 123 0.34 10.97 15.02
N VAL A 124 0.40 10.62 13.73
CA VAL A 124 -0.62 10.97 12.70
C VAL A 124 -1.10 12.43 12.80
N ASN A 125 -0.37 13.35 12.18
CA ASN A 125 -0.76 14.76 12.08
C ASN A 125 -1.39 15.06 10.71
N MET A 126 -2.22 16.11 10.63
CA MET A 126 -2.91 16.56 9.40
C MET A 126 -1.99 16.86 8.22
N TYR A 127 -0.72 17.19 8.50
CA TYR A 127 0.32 17.43 7.49
C TYR A 127 1.07 16.17 7.03
N THR A 128 0.84 15.04 7.72
CA THR A 128 1.63 13.80 7.55
C THR A 128 0.78 12.58 7.20
N ASN A 129 -0.55 12.69 7.12
CA ASN A 129 -1.43 11.54 6.86
C ASN A 129 -1.05 10.80 5.57
N SER A 130 -0.70 11.53 4.50
CA SER A 130 -0.25 10.94 3.22
C SER A 130 1.08 10.18 3.29
N LEU A 131 1.83 10.32 4.38
CA LEU A 131 3.00 9.47 4.66
C LEU A 131 2.59 8.10 5.20
N TYR A 132 1.45 8.01 5.91
CA TYR A 132 0.97 6.79 6.55
C TYR A 132 0.07 5.95 5.64
N PHE A 133 -0.61 6.55 4.67
CA PHE A 133 -1.38 5.80 3.68
C PHE A 133 -1.24 6.43 2.30
N ASN A 134 -0.59 5.71 1.38
CA ASN A 134 -0.35 6.17 0.02
C ASN A 134 -0.16 4.98 -0.95
N ALA A 135 -0.05 5.30 -2.24
CA ALA A 135 0.11 4.30 -3.31
C ALA A 135 1.35 3.40 -3.14
N TYR A 136 2.45 3.92 -2.59
CA TYR A 136 3.68 3.14 -2.38
C TYR A 136 3.47 2.08 -1.29
N ILE A 137 2.75 2.42 -0.22
CA ILE A 137 2.37 1.46 0.83
C ILE A 137 1.45 0.38 0.25
N VAL A 138 0.44 0.76 -0.55
CA VAL A 138 -0.44 -0.20 -1.22
C VAL A 138 0.34 -1.15 -2.13
N LEU A 139 1.24 -0.61 -2.96
CA LEU A 139 2.10 -1.38 -3.85
C LEU A 139 3.01 -2.35 -3.07
N PHE A 140 3.58 -1.90 -1.95
CA PHE A 140 4.41 -2.72 -1.09
C PHE A 140 3.63 -3.94 -0.58
N TRP A 141 2.46 -3.73 0.03
CA TRP A 141 1.67 -4.84 0.59
C TRP A 141 1.09 -5.78 -0.46
N LEU A 142 0.70 -5.28 -1.63
CA LEU A 142 0.30 -6.11 -2.75
C LEU A 142 1.44 -7.00 -3.23
N SER A 143 2.62 -6.42 -3.43
CA SER A 143 3.82 -7.15 -3.87
C SER A 143 4.24 -8.20 -2.83
N PHE A 144 4.15 -7.85 -1.55
CA PHE A 144 4.40 -8.76 -0.43
C PHE A 144 3.41 -9.93 -0.41
N ALA A 145 2.11 -9.66 -0.58
CA ALA A 145 1.08 -10.68 -0.62
C ALA A 145 1.25 -11.67 -1.79
N VAL A 146 1.60 -11.16 -2.97
CA VAL A 146 1.90 -12.00 -4.15
C VAL A 146 3.12 -12.87 -3.90
N LEU A 147 4.21 -12.29 -3.38
CA LEU A 147 5.43 -13.02 -3.05
C LEU A 147 5.19 -14.11 -2.00
N GLY A 148 4.42 -13.79 -0.95
CA GLY A 148 4.02 -14.75 0.08
C GLY A 148 3.18 -15.88 -0.49
N GLY A 149 2.23 -15.58 -1.39
CA GLY A 149 1.40 -16.59 -2.04
C GLY A 149 2.24 -17.54 -2.90
N TRP A 150 3.18 -17.00 -3.68
CA TRP A 150 4.13 -17.79 -4.46
C TRP A 150 5.01 -18.68 -3.57
N TRP A 151 5.57 -18.12 -2.50
CA TRP A 151 6.43 -18.85 -1.56
C TRP A 151 5.71 -20.04 -0.92
N VAL A 152 4.45 -19.85 -0.52
CA VAL A 152 3.65 -20.92 0.09
C VAL A 152 3.45 -22.07 -0.88
N VAL A 153 3.11 -21.79 -2.14
CA VAL A 153 2.92 -22.84 -3.15
C VAL A 153 4.24 -23.57 -3.43
N GLN A 154 5.35 -22.84 -3.56
CA GLN A 154 6.66 -23.44 -3.81
C GLN A 154 7.13 -24.36 -2.67
N LYS A 155 6.77 -24.07 -1.41
CA LYS A 155 7.18 -24.86 -0.24
C LYS A 155 6.26 -26.05 0.07
N ARG A 156 5.15 -26.23 -0.65
CA ARG A 156 4.28 -27.39 -0.43
C ARG A 156 5.01 -28.66 -0.87
N PRO A 157 5.13 -29.69 -0.01
CA PRO A 157 5.57 -30.99 -0.46
C PRO A 157 4.54 -31.54 -1.44
N ASN A 158 5.01 -32.01 -2.61
CA ASN A 158 4.18 -32.74 -3.57
C ASN A 158 3.70 -34.05 -2.97
#